data_AF-A0A973RF90-F1
#
_entry.id   AF-A0A973RF90-F1
#
_cell.length_a   1.000
_cell.length_b   1.000
_cell.length_c   1.000
_cell.angle_alpha   90.00
_cell.angle_beta   90.00
_cell.angle_gamma   90.00
#
_symmetry.space_group_name_H-M   'P 1'
#
loop_
_entity.id
_entity.type
_entity.pdbx_description
1 polymer ?
#
loop_
_entity_poly.entity_id
_entity_poly.type
_entity_poly.pdbx_seq_one_letter_code
_entity_poly.pdbx_strand_id
1 'polypeptide(L)' 'MAKLMDRVRAYLRSPQGRQTVEKAKRLANDPHNQQKARRLLNRLRPGRH' A
#
# COMPACT_ATOMS: atom_id res chain seq x y z
N MET A 1 3.09 23.93 10.48
CA MET A 1 2.81 22.73 9.68
C MET A 1 3.39 21.42 10.26
N ALA A 2 3.58 21.29 11.59
CA ALA A 2 4.10 20.05 12.20
C ALA A 2 3.01 19.07 12.68
N LYS A 3 1.82 19.57 13.03
CA LYS A 3 0.74 18.79 13.67
C LYS A 3 0.18 17.64 12.83
N LEU A 4 0.11 17.78 11.49
CA LEU A 4 -0.43 16.74 10.64
C LEU A 4 0.52 15.53 10.57
N MET A 5 1.81 15.79 10.41
CA MET A 5 2.82 14.74 10.40
C MET A 5 2.94 14.04 11.75
N ASP A 6 2.84 14.77 12.87
CA ASP A 6 2.80 14.15 14.20
C ASP A 6 1.58 13.26 14.39
N ARG A 7 0.40 13.67 13.89
CA ARG A 7 -0.82 12.88 13.99
C ARG A 7 -0.73 11.60 13.13
N VAL A 8 -0.13 11.69 11.94
CA VAL A 8 0.17 10.52 11.10
C VAL A 8 1.17 9.61 11.79
N ARG A 9 2.22 10.15 12.43
CA ARG A 9 3.24 9.36 13.13
C ARG A 9 2.69 8.70 14.40
N ALA A 10 1.81 9.38 15.12
CA ALA A 10 1.06 8.84 16.25
C ALA A 10 0.08 7.74 15.78
N TYR A 11 -0.61 7.95 14.66
CA TYR A 11 -1.48 6.94 14.05
C TYR A 11 -0.68 5.71 13.60
N LEU A 12 0.46 5.89 12.93
CA LEU A 12 1.35 4.79 12.53
C LEU A 12 1.93 4.01 13.72
N ARG A 13 2.11 4.66 14.87
CA ARG A 13 2.54 4.03 16.13
C ARG A 13 1.40 3.32 16.87
N SER A 14 0.15 3.64 16.55
CA SER A 14 -1.02 2.99 17.14
C SER A 14 -1.16 1.53 16.65
N PRO A 15 -1.84 0.65 17.41
CA PRO A 15 -2.08 -0.73 16.97
C PRO A 15 -2.84 -0.81 15.64
N GLN A 16 -3.75 0.13 15.36
CA GLN A 16 -4.48 0.22 14.09
C GLN A 16 -3.56 0.60 12.92
N GLY A 17 -2.61 1.52 13.13
CA GLY A 17 -1.60 1.89 12.14
C GLY A 17 -0.62 0.76 11.86
N ARG A 18 -0.16 0.05 12.91
CA ARG A 18 0.70 -1.13 12.75
C ARG A 18 0.04 -2.21 11.91
N GLN A 19 -1.23 -2.54 12.19
CA GLN A 19 -1.99 -3.51 11.39
C GLN A 19 -2.13 -3.07 9.92
N THR A 20 -2.36 -1.78 9.68
CA THR A 20 -2.45 -1.21 8.32
C THR A 20 -1.13 -1.36 7.58
N VAL A 21 -0.01 -1.02 8.24
CA VAL A 21 1.35 -1.17 7.70
C VAL A 21 1.71 -2.64 7.49
N GLU A 22 1.36 -3.53 8.42
CA GLU A 22 1.59 -4.96 8.28
C GLU A 22 0.80 -5.55 7.11
N LYS A 23 -0.48 -5.18 6.98
CA LYS A 23 -1.32 -5.60 5.87
C LYS A 23 -0.74 -5.09 4.55
N ALA A 24 -0.31 -3.83 4.50
CA ALA A 24 0.37 -3.27 3.34
C ALA A 24 1.69 -4.00 3.03
N LYS A 25 2.52 -4.30 4.05
CA LYS A 25 3.75 -5.09 3.90
C LYS A 25 3.49 -6.50 3.40
N ARG A 26 2.48 -7.19 3.94
CA ARG A 26 2.08 -8.52 3.46
C ARG A 26 1.61 -8.47 2.01
N LEU A 27 0.75 -7.51 1.67
CA LEU A 27 0.29 -7.33 0.30
C LEU A 27 1.43 -6.98 -0.67
N ALA A 28 2.44 -6.23 -0.21
CA ALA A 28 3.62 -5.87 -0.99
C ALA A 28 4.61 -7.04 -1.13
N ASN A 29 4.78 -7.83 -0.07
CA ASN A 29 5.65 -9.00 -0.04
C ASN A 29 5.03 -10.23 -0.71
N ASP A 30 3.74 -10.19 -1.04
CA ASP A 30 3.06 -11.31 -1.70
C ASP A 30 3.31 -11.27 -3.23
N PRO A 31 4.15 -12.16 -3.77
CA PRO A 31 4.46 -12.20 -5.20
C PRO A 31 3.23 -12.56 -6.05
N HIS A 32 2.27 -13.30 -5.49
CA HIS A 32 1.04 -13.65 -6.18
C HIS A 32 0.17 -12.41 -6.40
N ASN A 33 0.12 -11.55 -5.39
CA ASN A 33 -0.63 -10.30 -5.46
C ASN A 33 0.05 -9.29 -6.39
N GLN A 34 1.38 -9.27 -6.44
CA GLN A 34 2.13 -8.49 -7.44
C GLN A 34 1.83 -8.95 -8.88
N GLN A 35 1.76 -10.26 -9.13
CA GLN A 35 1.40 -10.76 -10.46
C GLN A 35 -0.02 -10.35 -10.86
N LYS A 36 -0.98 -10.43 -9.92
CA LYS A 36 -2.36 -10.03 -10.15
C LYS A 36 -2.45 -8.52 -10.41
N ALA A 37 -1.74 -7.70 -9.62
CA ALA A 37 -1.65 -6.27 -9.81
C ALA A 37 -0.98 -5.91 -11.15
N ARG A 38 0.11 -6.58 -11.54
CA ARG A 38 0.76 -6.41 -12.85
C ARG A 38 -0.17 -6.77 -13.99
N ARG A 39 -0.94 -7.87 -13.90
CA ARG A 39 -1.93 -8.24 -14.92
C ARG A 39 -3.05 -7.19 -15.00
N LEU A 40 -3.53 -6.70 -13.87
CA LEU A 40 -4.56 -5.66 -13.83
C LEU A 40 -4.03 -4.34 -14.43
N LEU A 41 -2.83 -3.92 -14.05
CA LEU A 41 -2.14 -2.74 -14.59
C LEU A 41 -1.86 -2.88 -16.08
N ASN A 42 -1.48 -4.07 -16.56
CA ASN A 42 -1.28 -4.32 -17.99
C ASN A 42 -2.62 -4.28 -18.76
N ARG A 43 -3.73 -4.68 -18.13
CA ARG A 43 -5.07 -4.59 -18.72
C ARG A 43 -5.63 -3.16 -18.69
N LEU A 44 -5.24 -2.37 -17.69
CA LEU A 44 -5.62 -0.96 -17.53
C LEU A 44 -4.68 0.01 -18.23
N ARG A 45 -3.47 -0.41 -18.63
CA ARG A 45 -2.66 0.32 -19.62
C ARG A 45 -3.38 0.16 -20.95
N PRO A 46 -4.04 1.21 -21.48
CA PRO A 46 -4.50 1.16 -22.86
C PRO A 46 -3.26 0.91 -23.70
N GLY A 47 -3.31 -0.12 -24.54
CA GLY A 47 -2.24 -0.41 -25.47
C GLY A 47 -1.89 0.89 -26.20
N ARG A 48 -0.60 1.25 -26.19
CA ARG A 48 -0.05 1.99 -27.31
C ARG A 48 -0.16 1.04 -28.50
N HIS A 49 -1.29 1.13 -29.19
CA HIS A 49 -1.49 0.60 -30.52
C HIS A 49 -1.23 1.72 -31.52
#